data_AF-X6K681-F1
#
_entry.id   AF-X6K681-F1
#
_cell.length_a   1.000
_cell.length_b   1.000
_cell.length_c   1.000
_cell.angle_alpha   90.00
_cell.angle_beta   90.00
_cell.angle_gamma   90.00
#
_symmetry.space_group_name_H-M   'P 1'
#
loop_
_entity.id
_entity.type
_entity.pdbx_description
1 polymer ?
#
loop_
_entity_poly.entity_id
_entity_poly.type
_entity_poly.pdbx_seq_one_letter_code
_entity_poly.pdbx_strand_id
1 'polypeptide(L)'
;MNIEAAKNWSPATVAGNEGWQHLASAAEPLAIRAGDGHVSLVNAEGTAVGQARISIADGRLLIDDVAFTGGRLDQPQILAGLVDAALRLHPSFDRAFLPAAKTLWPVSALATETVPGEPERAVIHRSVLRQLPLLWRSQASHVTYPALTTAIGPQDRLPPLRQPRPCGPMYERWIAEIGLTVSLRPIDRRTDLDLFHRWMNDGRIAFFWELARGHEELDKYLAEQESDPHIFGVIASFDGEPTGYFEFYWAKEDRLGPYYEPLDWDRGWHGLIGNTRHLGRPKTLALFRSVTHYLFLDEPRTQRVVGEPRAAHQKMLSYCAGAAYDKVKEFDFPHKRAALVCCERERFFREVPM
;
A
#
# COMPACT_ATOMS: atom_id res chain seq x y z
N MET A 1 -27.07 -1.74 8.41
CA MET A 1 -26.82 -2.84 7.47
C MET A 1 -25.41 -3.35 7.75
N ASN A 2 -25.26 -4.61 8.16
CA ASN A 2 -24.00 -5.21 8.62
C ASN A 2 -22.92 -5.13 7.52
N ILE A 3 -21.69 -4.83 7.94
CA ILE A 3 -20.47 -4.77 7.11
C ILE A 3 -20.18 -6.11 6.39
N GLU A 4 -20.81 -7.20 6.83
CA GLU A 4 -20.63 -8.55 6.29
C GLU A 4 -21.13 -8.74 4.86
N ALA A 5 -22.03 -7.90 4.34
CA ALA A 5 -22.59 -8.05 2.99
C ALA A 5 -21.60 -7.69 1.85
N ALA A 6 -20.42 -7.14 2.17
CA ALA A 6 -19.40 -6.77 1.18
C ALA A 6 -18.47 -7.94 0.76
N LYS A 7 -18.66 -9.14 1.32
CA LYS A 7 -17.82 -10.32 1.06
C LYS A 7 -18.03 -10.96 -0.33
N ASN A 8 -19.03 -10.54 -1.11
CA ASN A 8 -19.34 -11.13 -2.42
C ASN A 8 -18.61 -10.45 -3.59
N TRP A 9 -17.33 -10.08 -3.41
CA TRP A 9 -16.47 -9.79 -4.56
C TRP A 9 -15.88 -11.11 -5.07
N SER A 10 -16.37 -11.58 -6.22
CA SER A 10 -15.70 -12.66 -6.96
C SER A 10 -14.41 -12.10 -7.59
N PRO A 11 -13.22 -12.67 -7.30
CA PRO A 11 -12.01 -12.23 -7.95
C PRO A 11 -12.21 -12.39 -9.45
N ALA A 12 -12.17 -11.27 -10.18
CA ALA A 12 -12.12 -11.33 -11.64
C ALA A 12 -10.96 -12.25 -11.99
N THR A 13 -11.21 -13.21 -12.88
CA THR A 13 -10.20 -14.07 -13.49
C THR A 13 -9.06 -13.16 -13.94
N VAL A 14 -7.89 -13.26 -13.29
CA VAL A 14 -6.71 -12.45 -13.61
C VAL A 14 -6.28 -12.83 -15.02
N ALA A 15 -6.75 -12.06 -15.99
CA ALA A 15 -6.47 -12.26 -17.40
C ALA A 15 -5.15 -11.58 -17.72
N GLY A 16 -4.07 -12.38 -17.74
CA GLY A 16 -2.80 -12.01 -18.36
C GLY A 16 -1.60 -12.72 -17.74
N ASN A 17 -0.83 -13.42 -18.56
CA ASN A 17 0.54 -13.86 -18.24
C ASN A 17 1.55 -12.67 -18.18
N GLU A 18 1.03 -11.45 -18.26
CA GLU A 18 1.78 -10.20 -18.31
C GLU A 18 1.45 -9.33 -17.10
N GLY A 19 2.39 -8.48 -16.72
CA GLY A 19 2.31 -7.62 -15.56
C GLY A 19 3.69 -7.12 -15.18
N TRP A 20 3.77 -6.35 -14.11
CA TRP A 20 5.00 -5.68 -13.72
C TRP A 20 5.33 -5.94 -12.26
N GLN A 21 6.62 -6.08 -11.97
CA GLN A 21 7.16 -6.00 -10.61
C GLN A 21 7.94 -4.72 -10.42
N HIS A 22 7.63 -4.03 -9.32
CA HIS A 22 8.38 -2.86 -8.86
C HIS A 22 9.26 -3.32 -7.69
N LEU A 23 10.53 -3.60 -7.96
CA LEU A 23 11.48 -4.03 -6.94
C LEU A 23 12.00 -2.82 -6.17
N ALA A 24 12.27 -2.98 -4.87
CA ALA A 24 12.87 -1.90 -4.08
C ALA A 24 14.26 -1.46 -4.57
N SER A 25 14.97 -2.34 -5.29
CA SER A 25 16.29 -2.12 -5.85
C SER A 25 16.30 -1.55 -7.27
N ALA A 26 15.15 -1.52 -7.95
CA ALA A 26 15.07 -1.16 -9.37
C ALA A 26 14.45 0.22 -9.55
N ALA A 27 15.03 1.01 -10.45
CA ALA A 27 14.46 2.30 -10.85
C ALA A 27 13.29 2.14 -11.84
N GLU A 28 13.31 1.07 -12.63
CA GLU A 28 12.30 0.76 -13.64
C GLU A 28 11.59 -0.56 -13.29
N PRO A 29 10.30 -0.71 -13.63
CA PRO A 29 9.57 -1.95 -13.41
C PRO A 29 10.12 -3.09 -14.28
N LEU A 30 10.05 -4.31 -13.76
CA LEU A 30 10.39 -5.52 -14.48
C LEU A 30 9.12 -6.21 -14.98
N ALA A 31 9.09 -6.56 -16.26
CA ALA A 31 8.01 -7.33 -16.83
C ALA A 31 8.02 -8.76 -16.29
N ILE A 32 6.85 -9.26 -15.88
CA ILE A 32 6.64 -10.66 -15.55
C ILE A 32 6.42 -11.43 -16.85
N ARG A 33 7.13 -12.54 -17.02
CA ARG A 33 6.89 -13.53 -18.07
C ARG A 33 6.69 -14.89 -17.44
N ALA A 34 5.61 -15.57 -17.82
CA ALA A 34 5.31 -16.90 -17.32
C ALA A 34 4.88 -17.83 -18.46
N GLY A 35 5.38 -19.06 -18.43
CA GLY A 35 5.16 -20.08 -19.45
C GLY A 35 5.93 -21.35 -19.11
N ASP A 36 5.43 -22.51 -19.54
CA ASP A 36 6.12 -23.81 -19.41
C ASP A 36 6.65 -24.13 -17.99
N GLY A 37 5.85 -23.80 -16.97
CA GLY A 37 6.22 -24.01 -15.56
C GLY A 37 7.36 -23.11 -15.07
N HIS A 38 7.65 -22.01 -15.75
CA HIS A 38 8.66 -21.03 -15.35
C HIS A 38 8.06 -19.65 -15.20
N VAL A 39 8.67 -18.86 -14.32
CA VAL A 39 8.45 -17.42 -14.21
C VAL A 39 9.79 -16.70 -14.32
N SER A 40 9.82 -15.59 -15.03
CA SER A 40 10.98 -14.71 -15.10
C SER A 40 10.59 -13.24 -14.94
N LEU A 41 11.53 -12.48 -14.41
CA LEU A 41 11.47 -11.01 -14.38
C LEU A 41 12.41 -10.49 -15.45
N VAL A 42 11.90 -9.62 -16.31
CA VAL A 42 12.57 -9.16 -17.52
C VAL A 42 12.65 -7.64 -17.52
N ASN A 43 13.81 -7.08 -17.81
CA ASN A 43 13.99 -5.63 -17.92
C ASN A 43 13.40 -5.07 -19.23
N ALA A 44 13.44 -3.75 -19.40
CA ALA A 44 12.93 -3.08 -20.61
C ALA A 44 13.62 -3.55 -21.90
N GLU A 45 14.88 -3.98 -21.82
CA GLU A 45 15.64 -4.53 -22.94
C GLU A 45 15.30 -5.99 -23.28
N GLY A 46 14.36 -6.62 -22.58
CA GLY A 46 13.98 -8.01 -22.82
C GLY A 46 14.93 -9.05 -22.21
N THR A 47 15.88 -8.62 -21.37
CA THR A 47 16.82 -9.49 -20.68
C THR A 47 16.26 -9.94 -19.33
N ALA A 48 16.25 -11.25 -19.08
CA ALA A 48 15.88 -11.78 -17.78
C ALA A 48 16.88 -11.32 -16.72
N VAL A 49 16.39 -10.84 -15.56
CA VAL A 49 17.22 -10.52 -14.39
C VAL A 49 17.20 -11.63 -13.35
N GLY A 50 16.14 -12.44 -13.37
CA GLY A 50 16.00 -13.66 -12.60
C GLY A 50 14.85 -14.51 -13.10
N GLN A 51 14.94 -15.81 -12.81
CA GLN A 51 13.94 -16.80 -13.20
C GLN A 51 13.84 -17.90 -12.16
N ALA A 52 12.71 -18.59 -12.11
CA ALA A 52 12.48 -19.75 -11.27
C ALA A 52 11.53 -20.74 -11.95
N ARG A 53 11.69 -22.02 -11.63
CA ARG A 53 10.71 -23.06 -11.96
C ARG A 53 9.61 -23.06 -10.91
N ILE A 54 8.37 -23.02 -11.36
CA ILE A 54 7.17 -23.15 -10.54
C ILE A 54 6.58 -24.54 -10.76
N SER A 55 6.29 -25.26 -9.67
CA SER A 55 5.57 -26.53 -9.76
C SER A 55 4.56 -26.68 -8.61
N ILE A 56 3.51 -27.46 -8.84
CA ILE A 56 2.54 -27.82 -7.82
C ILE A 56 2.68 -29.31 -7.54
N ALA A 57 3.00 -29.65 -6.29
CA ALA A 57 3.12 -31.03 -5.82
C ALA A 57 2.55 -31.14 -4.41
N ASP A 58 1.78 -32.20 -4.14
CA ASP A 58 1.17 -32.46 -2.82
C ASP A 58 0.41 -31.27 -2.23
N GLY A 59 -0.29 -30.50 -3.08
CA GLY A 59 -1.00 -29.29 -2.64
C GLY A 59 -0.10 -28.16 -2.17
N ARG A 60 1.16 -28.11 -2.62
CA ARG A 60 2.13 -27.05 -2.33
C ARG A 60 2.56 -26.35 -3.61
N LEU A 61 2.74 -25.04 -3.53
CA LEU A 61 3.40 -24.24 -4.58
C LEU A 61 4.91 -24.23 -4.32
N LEU A 62 5.67 -24.94 -5.16
CA LEU A 62 7.13 -25.02 -5.09
C LEU A 62 7.75 -24.02 -6.07
N ILE A 63 8.76 -23.29 -5.61
CA ILE A 63 9.58 -22.39 -6.43
C ILE A 63 11.02 -22.88 -6.33
N ASP A 64 11.53 -23.48 -7.39
CA ASP A 64 12.82 -24.17 -7.45
C ASP A 64 13.68 -23.61 -8.59
N ASP A 65 14.90 -24.12 -8.74
CA ASP A 65 15.81 -23.83 -9.86
C ASP A 65 15.97 -22.32 -10.12
N VAL A 66 16.03 -21.56 -9.01
CA VAL A 66 16.13 -20.10 -9.05
C VAL A 66 17.49 -19.70 -9.59
N ALA A 67 17.49 -18.91 -10.65
CA ALA A 67 18.69 -18.36 -11.26
C ALA A 67 18.60 -16.83 -11.34
N PHE A 68 19.73 -16.17 -11.16
CA PHE A 68 19.88 -14.72 -11.27
C PHE A 68 20.90 -14.38 -12.34
N THR A 69 20.73 -13.23 -12.99
CA THR A 69 21.77 -12.71 -13.89
C THR A 69 23.04 -12.39 -13.10
N GLY A 70 24.18 -12.76 -13.67
CA GLY A 70 25.49 -12.66 -13.00
C GLY A 70 25.80 -11.24 -12.53
N GLY A 71 26.44 -11.12 -11.36
CA GLY A 71 26.90 -9.84 -10.79
C GLY A 71 25.82 -9.01 -10.09
N ARG A 72 24.55 -9.45 -10.06
CA ARG A 72 23.48 -8.77 -9.33
C ARG A 72 23.58 -8.98 -7.83
N LEU A 73 23.47 -7.87 -7.08
CA LEU A 73 23.53 -7.85 -5.61
C LEU A 73 22.13 -7.77 -4.96
N ASP A 74 21.09 -7.51 -5.75
CA ASP A 74 19.69 -7.37 -5.33
C ASP A 74 18.89 -8.68 -5.45
N GLN A 75 19.57 -9.81 -5.29
CA GLN A 75 18.97 -11.14 -5.40
C GLN A 75 17.79 -11.36 -4.43
N PRO A 76 17.76 -10.82 -3.20
CA PRO A 76 16.58 -10.88 -2.33
C PRO A 76 15.34 -10.23 -2.94
N GLN A 77 15.49 -9.05 -3.55
CA GLN A 77 14.40 -8.32 -4.19
C GLN A 77 13.91 -9.07 -5.43
N ILE A 78 14.83 -9.59 -6.25
CA ILE A 78 14.49 -10.40 -7.42
C ILE A 78 13.72 -11.66 -6.99
N LEU A 79 14.20 -12.36 -5.96
CA LEU A 79 13.51 -13.53 -5.41
C LEU A 79 12.11 -13.14 -4.91
N ALA A 80 11.97 -12.06 -4.15
CA ALA A 80 10.67 -11.58 -3.70
C ALA A 80 9.70 -11.29 -4.86
N GLY A 81 10.19 -10.70 -5.95
CA GLY A 81 9.40 -10.44 -7.15
C GLY A 81 8.98 -11.73 -7.89
N LEU A 82 9.85 -12.75 -7.94
CA LEU A 82 9.53 -14.07 -8.49
C LEU A 82 8.48 -14.79 -7.64
N VAL A 83 8.61 -14.73 -6.31
CA VAL A 83 7.64 -15.34 -5.37
C VAL A 83 6.29 -14.65 -5.45
N ASP A 84 6.25 -13.32 -5.46
CA ASP A 84 4.99 -12.57 -5.60
C ASP A 84 4.33 -12.87 -6.95
N ALA A 85 5.11 -12.95 -8.04
CA ALA A 85 4.60 -13.33 -9.36
C ALA A 85 4.01 -14.76 -9.35
N ALA A 86 4.69 -15.74 -8.74
CA ALA A 86 4.19 -17.11 -8.62
C ALA A 86 2.89 -17.19 -7.82
N LEU A 87 2.80 -16.50 -6.68
CA LEU A 87 1.59 -16.42 -5.85
C LEU A 87 0.45 -15.71 -6.59
N ARG A 88 0.75 -14.71 -7.42
CA ARG A 88 -0.25 -14.04 -8.27
C ARG A 88 -0.81 -14.98 -9.34
N LEU A 89 0.05 -15.77 -9.99
CA LEU A 89 -0.34 -16.76 -11.00
C LEU A 89 -1.14 -17.93 -10.39
N HIS A 90 -0.90 -18.24 -9.12
CA HIS A 90 -1.59 -19.31 -8.39
C HIS A 90 -2.33 -18.77 -7.15
N PRO A 91 -3.43 -18.01 -7.33
CA PRO A 91 -4.11 -17.29 -6.25
C PRO A 91 -4.73 -18.19 -5.17
N SER A 92 -4.91 -19.48 -5.43
CA SER A 92 -5.42 -20.46 -4.45
C SER A 92 -4.41 -20.79 -3.34
N PHE A 93 -3.13 -20.46 -3.51
CA PHE A 93 -2.10 -20.70 -2.50
C PHE A 93 -1.81 -19.44 -1.70
N ASP A 94 -1.76 -19.58 -0.39
CA ASP A 94 -1.41 -18.51 0.55
C ASP A 94 0.08 -18.47 0.87
N ARG A 95 0.85 -19.45 0.44
CA ARG A 95 2.30 -19.58 0.70
C ARG A 95 3.03 -20.29 -0.43
N ALA A 96 4.33 -20.04 -0.51
CA ALA A 96 5.24 -20.72 -1.42
C ALA A 96 6.37 -21.41 -0.64
N PHE A 97 6.86 -22.51 -1.19
CA PHE A 97 7.97 -23.28 -0.66
C PHE A 97 9.22 -23.00 -1.50
N LEU A 98 10.29 -22.63 -0.83
CA LEU A 98 11.58 -22.24 -1.40
C LEU A 98 12.65 -23.25 -1.00
N PRO A 99 13.78 -23.32 -1.71
CA PRO A 99 14.99 -23.95 -1.19
C PRO A 99 15.41 -23.30 0.13
N ALA A 100 16.06 -24.05 1.00
CA ALA A 100 16.60 -23.50 2.24
C ALA A 100 17.66 -22.43 1.97
N ALA A 101 17.81 -21.49 2.91
CA ALA A 101 18.78 -20.38 2.80
C ALA A 101 20.24 -20.85 2.63
N LYS A 102 20.59 -22.05 3.12
CA LYS A 102 21.91 -22.65 2.89
C LYS A 102 22.19 -22.99 1.42
N THR A 103 21.13 -23.25 0.65
CA THR A 103 21.18 -23.61 -0.77
C THR A 103 20.95 -22.38 -1.64
N LEU A 104 20.10 -21.46 -1.19
CA LEU A 104 19.75 -20.22 -1.88
C LEU A 104 19.75 -19.06 -0.87
N TRP A 105 20.91 -18.42 -0.67
CA TRP A 105 21.09 -17.40 0.37
C TRP A 105 20.06 -16.25 0.40
N PRO A 106 19.50 -15.75 -0.74
CA PRO A 106 18.52 -14.67 -0.72
C PRO A 106 17.24 -15.03 0.05
N VAL A 107 16.95 -16.33 0.22
CA VAL A 107 15.82 -16.82 1.02
C VAL A 107 15.91 -16.34 2.47
N SER A 108 17.11 -16.08 3.00
CA SER A 108 17.29 -15.52 4.36
C SER A 108 16.59 -14.18 4.59
N ALA A 109 16.33 -13.41 3.53
CA ALA A 109 15.63 -12.13 3.61
C ALA A 109 14.10 -12.25 3.49
N LEU A 110 13.59 -13.44 3.14
CA LEU A 110 12.17 -13.73 2.93
C LEU A 110 11.61 -14.68 3.99
N ALA A 111 12.31 -15.79 4.24
CA ALA A 111 11.77 -16.95 4.92
C ALA A 111 11.43 -16.67 6.38
N THR A 112 10.21 -17.06 6.75
CA THR A 112 9.72 -16.93 8.12
C THR A 112 9.71 -18.24 8.88
N GLU A 113 9.67 -19.37 8.16
CA GLU A 113 9.44 -20.69 8.76
C GLU A 113 10.27 -21.78 8.04
N THR A 114 10.71 -22.76 8.83
CA THR A 114 11.27 -24.03 8.34
C THR A 114 10.21 -25.12 8.37
N VAL A 115 10.32 -26.11 7.49
CA VAL A 115 9.38 -27.24 7.46
C VAL A 115 9.94 -28.38 8.32
N PRO A 116 9.20 -28.85 9.35
CA PRO A 116 9.64 -29.98 10.17
C PRO A 116 9.92 -31.22 9.31
N GLY A 117 11.12 -31.80 9.45
CA GLY A 117 11.54 -32.98 8.68
C GLY A 117 12.03 -32.70 7.25
N GLU A 118 11.98 -31.44 6.78
CA GLU A 118 12.45 -31.05 5.44
C GLU A 118 13.47 -29.88 5.54
N PRO A 119 14.72 -30.11 6.01
CA PRO A 119 15.71 -29.05 6.27
C PRO A 119 16.21 -28.34 4.99
N GLU A 120 15.83 -28.83 3.82
CA GLU A 120 16.10 -28.22 2.51
C GLU A 120 15.00 -27.25 2.07
N ARG A 121 13.95 -27.05 2.89
CA ARG A 121 12.80 -26.21 2.54
C ARG A 121 12.60 -25.06 3.52
N ALA A 122 12.25 -23.92 2.95
CA ALA A 122 11.78 -22.74 3.66
C ALA A 122 10.39 -22.36 3.16
N VAL A 123 9.60 -21.70 4.01
CA VAL A 123 8.24 -21.24 3.66
C VAL A 123 8.17 -19.73 3.75
N ILE A 124 7.48 -19.14 2.78
CA ILE A 124 7.08 -17.74 2.81
C ILE A 124 5.58 -17.63 2.57
N HIS A 125 4.89 -17.05 3.55
CA HIS A 125 3.48 -16.71 3.43
C HIS A 125 3.29 -15.42 2.62
N ARG A 126 2.25 -15.38 1.79
CA ARG A 126 1.81 -14.21 1.02
C ARG A 126 1.62 -13.00 1.92
N SER A 127 1.00 -13.19 3.09
CA SER A 127 0.76 -12.14 4.09
C SER A 127 2.06 -11.55 4.64
N VAL A 128 3.14 -12.33 4.73
CA VAL A 128 4.44 -11.86 5.19
C VAL A 128 5.21 -11.22 4.05
N LEU A 129 5.28 -11.85 2.87
CA LEU A 129 5.95 -11.30 1.68
C LEU A 129 5.51 -9.87 1.40
N ARG A 130 4.20 -9.61 1.53
CA ARG A 130 3.59 -8.30 1.32
C ARG A 130 3.95 -7.25 2.37
N GLN A 131 4.57 -7.64 3.46
CA GLN A 131 5.05 -6.71 4.49
C GLN A 131 6.53 -6.39 4.34
N LEU A 132 7.27 -7.19 3.57
CA LEU A 132 8.71 -7.05 3.46
C LEU A 132 9.08 -5.81 2.63
N PRO A 133 10.13 -5.06 3.03
CA PRO A 133 10.60 -3.87 2.33
C PRO A 133 11.44 -4.23 1.09
N LEU A 134 11.01 -5.24 0.33
CA LEU A 134 11.72 -5.75 -0.86
C LEU A 134 11.03 -5.33 -2.16
N LEU A 135 9.75 -4.92 -2.08
CA LEU A 135 8.89 -4.58 -3.19
C LEU A 135 8.20 -3.23 -2.97
N TRP A 136 7.79 -2.60 -4.06
CA TRP A 136 6.89 -1.44 -4.16
C TRP A 136 7.35 -0.10 -3.60
N ARG A 137 8.34 -0.08 -2.68
CA ARG A 137 8.98 1.14 -2.18
C ARG A 137 10.46 1.10 -2.52
N SER A 138 11.02 2.23 -2.96
CA SER A 138 12.46 2.32 -3.20
C SER A 138 13.24 2.07 -1.91
N GLN A 139 14.31 1.28 -1.96
CA GLN A 139 15.13 0.97 -0.80
C GLN A 139 15.68 2.23 -0.12
N ALA A 140 15.99 3.27 -0.90
CA ALA A 140 16.46 4.56 -0.38
C ALA A 140 15.40 5.31 0.45
N SER A 141 14.12 4.94 0.31
CA SER A 141 13.01 5.53 1.07
C SER A 141 12.77 4.84 2.43
N HIS A 142 13.47 3.74 2.71
CA HIS A 142 13.33 3.02 3.97
C HIS A 142 14.14 3.70 5.07
N VAL A 143 13.46 4.52 5.86
CA VAL A 143 14.02 5.15 7.05
C VAL A 143 13.06 4.91 8.20
N THR A 144 13.55 4.34 9.30
CA THR A 144 12.74 4.17 10.53
C THR A 144 13.35 5.02 11.61
N TYR A 145 12.62 6.07 12.03
CA TYR A 145 13.07 6.97 13.08
C TYR A 145 13.01 6.27 14.45
N PRO A 146 13.95 6.54 15.37
CA PRO A 146 13.85 6.05 16.74
C PRO A 146 12.60 6.58 17.43
N ALA A 147 12.06 5.82 18.39
CA ALA A 147 10.89 6.23 19.18
C ALA A 147 11.29 7.27 20.25
N LEU A 148 11.66 8.47 19.82
CA LEU A 148 12.01 9.59 20.69
C LEU A 148 10.79 10.48 20.91
N THR A 149 10.42 10.82 22.14
CA THR A 149 9.30 11.73 22.38
C THR A 149 9.64 13.15 21.91
N THR A 150 8.67 13.84 21.31
CA THR A 150 8.77 15.26 20.95
C THR A 150 7.76 16.10 21.73
N ALA A 151 8.10 17.37 21.97
CA ALA A 151 7.17 18.37 22.51
C ALA A 151 6.32 19.04 21.41
N ILE A 152 6.59 18.74 20.14
CA ILE A 152 5.85 19.25 18.98
C ILE A 152 4.58 18.41 18.81
N GLY A 153 3.42 19.02 19.02
CA GLY A 153 2.11 18.38 18.95
C GLY A 153 1.21 18.66 20.16
N PRO A 154 0.13 17.88 20.35
CA PRO A 154 -0.79 18.06 21.47
C PRO A 154 -0.09 17.80 22.82
N GLN A 155 -0.21 18.74 23.75
CA GLN A 155 0.46 18.67 25.06
C GLN A 155 -0.12 17.58 25.98
N ASP A 156 -1.38 17.20 25.75
CA ASP A 156 -2.09 16.13 26.47
C ASP A 156 -1.71 14.71 25.99
N ARG A 157 -1.07 14.58 24.82
CA ARG A 157 -0.67 13.29 24.23
C ARG A 157 0.56 13.43 23.34
N LEU A 158 1.70 13.71 23.97
CA LEU A 158 2.98 13.87 23.27
C LEU A 158 3.28 12.70 22.32
N PRO A 159 3.50 12.95 21.03
CA PRO A 159 3.82 11.91 20.06
C PRO A 159 5.32 11.60 20.06
N PRO A 160 5.73 10.46 19.47
CA PRO A 160 7.11 10.28 19.06
C PRO A 160 7.46 11.25 17.92
N LEU A 161 8.75 11.55 17.78
CA LEU A 161 9.31 12.32 16.70
C LEU A 161 9.04 11.61 15.37
N ARG A 162 8.33 12.30 14.48
CA ARG A 162 7.97 11.77 13.17
C ARG A 162 9.11 11.92 12.19
N GLN A 163 9.19 10.97 11.27
CA GLN A 163 10.06 11.09 10.12
C GLN A 163 9.63 12.31 9.27
N PRO A 164 10.57 13.01 8.62
CA PRO A 164 10.25 14.03 7.63
C PRO A 164 9.34 13.46 6.54
N ARG A 165 8.55 14.33 5.93
CA ARG A 165 7.77 13.98 4.75
C ARG A 165 8.70 13.34 3.69
N PRO A 166 8.29 12.21 3.07
CA PRO A 166 9.05 11.65 1.95
C PRO A 166 9.26 12.67 0.83
N CYS A 167 10.31 12.49 0.03
CA CYS A 167 10.52 13.22 -1.21
C CYS A 167 10.57 12.24 -2.39
N GLY A 168 9.92 12.61 -3.51
CA GLY A 168 9.87 11.75 -4.70
C GLY A 168 8.87 10.59 -4.60
N PRO A 169 9.05 9.53 -5.42
CA PRO A 169 8.16 8.37 -5.43
C PRO A 169 8.14 7.64 -4.08
N MET A 170 6.93 7.39 -3.57
CA MET A 170 6.70 6.73 -2.27
C MET A 170 6.36 5.25 -2.42
N TYR A 171 5.63 4.91 -3.48
CA TYR A 171 5.02 3.61 -3.67
C TYR A 171 4.67 3.40 -5.14
N GLU A 172 4.93 2.21 -5.68
CA GLU A 172 4.50 1.81 -7.02
C GLU A 172 4.13 0.33 -7.06
N ARG A 173 2.98 0.02 -7.67
CA ARG A 173 2.51 -1.36 -7.79
C ARG A 173 1.57 -1.56 -8.95
N TRP A 174 1.84 -2.59 -9.74
CA TRP A 174 0.90 -3.13 -10.71
C TRP A 174 -0.27 -3.84 -10.03
N ILE A 175 -1.49 -3.43 -10.35
CA ILE A 175 -2.72 -4.03 -9.82
C ILE A 175 -3.40 -4.82 -10.94
N ALA A 176 -3.32 -6.15 -10.84
CA ALA A 176 -3.73 -7.05 -11.91
C ALA A 176 -5.24 -6.98 -12.20
N GLU A 177 -6.08 -6.73 -11.19
CA GLU A 177 -7.54 -6.66 -11.34
C GLU A 177 -8.02 -5.48 -12.19
N ILE A 178 -7.21 -4.43 -12.31
CA ILE A 178 -7.52 -3.25 -13.11
C ILE A 178 -6.55 -3.03 -14.27
N GLY A 179 -5.46 -3.81 -14.35
CA GLY A 179 -4.45 -3.71 -15.40
C GLY A 179 -3.75 -2.35 -15.45
N LEU A 180 -3.48 -1.75 -14.28
CA LEU A 180 -2.84 -0.43 -14.14
C LEU A 180 -1.83 -0.44 -12.99
N THR A 181 -0.79 0.37 -13.09
CA THR A 181 0.13 0.68 -11.99
C THR A 181 -0.44 1.80 -11.14
N VAL A 182 -0.60 1.56 -9.84
CA VAL A 182 -0.81 2.63 -8.85
C VAL A 182 0.55 3.17 -8.43
N SER A 183 0.72 4.49 -8.49
CA SER A 183 1.86 5.17 -7.89
C SER A 183 1.44 6.27 -6.93
N LEU A 184 2.22 6.49 -5.87
CA LEU A 184 2.02 7.53 -4.87
C LEU A 184 3.24 8.43 -4.81
N ARG A 185 3.02 9.74 -4.75
CA ARG A 185 4.05 10.73 -4.44
C ARG A 185 3.49 11.86 -3.58
N PRO A 186 4.30 12.56 -2.79
CA PRO A 186 3.86 13.74 -2.10
C PRO A 186 3.39 14.79 -3.11
N ILE A 187 2.39 15.58 -2.74
CA ILE A 187 2.00 16.76 -3.52
C ILE A 187 3.14 17.79 -3.46
N ASP A 188 3.48 18.41 -4.57
CA ASP A 188 4.35 19.59 -4.60
C ASP A 188 3.53 20.80 -5.00
N ARG A 189 3.23 21.68 -4.04
CA ARG A 189 2.39 22.86 -4.29
C ARG A 189 2.95 23.77 -5.39
N ARG A 190 4.26 23.72 -5.67
CA ARG A 190 4.89 24.53 -6.73
C ARG A 190 4.49 24.08 -8.13
N THR A 191 4.14 22.80 -8.28
CA THR A 191 3.85 22.17 -9.59
C THR A 191 2.43 21.61 -9.68
N ASP A 192 1.81 21.27 -8.56
CA ASP A 192 0.49 20.64 -8.47
C ASP A 192 -0.64 21.60 -8.08
N LEU A 193 -0.37 22.85 -7.72
CA LEU A 193 -1.40 23.78 -7.21
C LEU A 193 -2.57 23.94 -8.18
N ASP A 194 -2.32 24.07 -9.48
CA ASP A 194 -3.39 24.19 -10.48
C ASP A 194 -4.27 22.94 -10.53
N LEU A 195 -3.67 21.76 -10.41
CA LEU A 195 -4.40 20.49 -10.38
C LEU A 195 -5.24 20.39 -9.10
N PHE A 196 -4.63 20.70 -7.97
CA PHE A 196 -5.27 20.71 -6.66
C PHE A 196 -6.45 21.69 -6.62
N HIS A 197 -6.25 22.92 -7.10
CA HIS A 197 -7.29 23.94 -7.20
C HIS A 197 -8.46 23.46 -8.08
N ARG A 198 -8.19 22.87 -9.25
CA ARG A 198 -9.25 22.30 -10.10
C ARG A 198 -10.06 21.23 -9.38
N TRP A 199 -9.41 20.34 -8.65
CA TRP A 199 -10.09 19.28 -7.91
C TRP A 199 -10.89 19.82 -6.73
N MET A 200 -10.33 20.72 -5.93
CA MET A 200 -11.04 21.31 -4.78
C MET A 200 -12.27 22.13 -5.17
N ASN A 201 -12.27 22.70 -6.38
CA ASN A 201 -13.38 23.46 -6.92
C ASN A 201 -14.33 22.63 -7.82
N ASP A 202 -14.11 21.33 -8.00
CA ASP A 202 -15.10 20.43 -8.62
C ASP A 202 -16.28 20.25 -7.64
N GLY A 203 -17.51 20.51 -8.08
CA GLY A 203 -18.69 20.45 -7.22
C GLY A 203 -18.92 19.12 -6.50
N ARG A 204 -18.45 17.98 -7.07
CA ARG A 204 -18.53 16.66 -6.42
C ARG A 204 -17.60 16.57 -5.21
N ILE A 205 -16.46 17.24 -5.29
CA ILE A 205 -15.41 17.25 -4.26
C ILE A 205 -15.71 18.33 -3.23
N ALA A 206 -15.99 19.55 -3.68
CA ALA A 206 -16.30 20.70 -2.84
C ALA A 206 -17.41 20.38 -1.83
N PHE A 207 -18.42 19.59 -2.24
CA PHE A 207 -19.52 19.14 -1.38
C PHE A 207 -19.06 18.34 -0.14
N PHE A 208 -17.97 17.58 -0.24
CA PHE A 208 -17.47 16.77 0.87
C PHE A 208 -16.22 17.36 1.55
N TRP A 209 -15.37 18.05 0.79
CA TRP A 209 -14.07 18.53 1.26
C TRP A 209 -14.12 19.95 1.84
N GLU A 210 -15.12 20.75 1.45
CA GLU A 210 -15.33 22.11 1.97
C GLU A 210 -14.09 23.04 1.84
N LEU A 211 -13.23 22.78 0.83
CA LEU A 211 -12.02 23.55 0.52
C LEU A 211 -12.07 24.25 -0.86
N ALA A 212 -13.25 24.51 -1.43
CA ALA A 212 -13.37 25.33 -2.63
C ALA A 212 -12.96 26.78 -2.32
N ARG A 213 -11.74 27.15 -2.69
CA ARG A 213 -11.09 28.44 -2.40
C ARG A 213 -10.21 28.88 -3.55
N GLY A 214 -9.75 30.14 -3.51
CA GLY A 214 -8.81 30.68 -4.50
C GLY A 214 -7.42 30.05 -4.40
N HIS A 215 -6.63 30.18 -5.47
CA HIS A 215 -5.27 29.62 -5.55
C HIS A 215 -4.37 30.06 -4.39
N GLU A 216 -4.39 31.33 -3.99
CA GLU A 216 -3.56 31.86 -2.89
C GLU A 216 -3.90 31.19 -1.56
N GLU A 217 -5.18 31.00 -1.27
CA GLU A 217 -5.63 30.32 -0.05
C GLU A 217 -5.27 28.83 -0.05
N LEU A 218 -5.35 28.17 -1.21
CA LEU A 218 -4.96 26.77 -1.34
C LEU A 218 -3.44 26.58 -1.30
N ASP A 219 -2.65 27.51 -1.84
CA ASP A 219 -1.19 27.49 -1.70
C ASP A 219 -0.79 27.64 -0.23
N LYS A 220 -1.43 28.58 0.48
CA LYS A 220 -1.23 28.75 1.93
C LYS A 220 -1.60 27.48 2.71
N TYR A 221 -2.73 26.86 2.39
CA TYR A 221 -3.14 25.59 3.00
C TYR A 221 -2.09 24.48 2.80
N LEU A 222 -1.56 24.32 1.58
CA LEU A 222 -0.50 23.35 1.31
C LEU A 222 0.83 23.71 2.00
N ALA A 223 1.17 25.00 2.11
CA ALA A 223 2.35 25.46 2.81
C ALA A 223 2.27 25.22 4.33
N GLU A 224 1.08 25.37 4.93
CA GLU A 224 0.84 25.02 6.34
C GLU A 224 1.07 23.52 6.56
N GLN A 225 0.56 22.66 5.67
CA GLN A 225 0.84 21.21 5.70
C GLN A 225 2.33 20.89 5.54
N GLU A 226 3.08 21.62 4.70
CA GLU A 226 4.55 21.43 4.57
C GLU A 226 5.30 21.65 5.90
N SER A 227 4.77 22.51 6.78
CA SER A 227 5.37 22.82 8.08
C SER A 227 4.89 21.94 9.23
N ASP A 228 3.91 21.08 8.98
CA ASP A 228 3.25 20.29 10.00
C ASP A 228 3.66 18.81 9.94
N PRO A 229 4.40 18.29 10.94
CA PRO A 229 4.88 16.91 10.93
C PRO A 229 3.77 15.87 11.05
N HIS A 230 2.54 16.27 11.44
CA HIS A 230 1.46 15.30 11.64
C HIS A 230 0.79 14.85 10.34
N ILE A 231 0.81 15.68 9.28
CA ILE A 231 0.00 15.49 8.07
C ILE A 231 0.74 15.90 6.81
N PHE A 232 0.48 15.22 5.70
CA PHE A 232 0.90 15.71 4.40
C PHE A 232 0.01 15.21 3.25
N GLY A 233 -0.06 16.02 2.19
CA GLY A 233 -0.76 15.70 0.96
C GLY A 233 0.02 14.77 0.02
N VAL A 234 -0.72 13.92 -0.70
CA VAL A 234 -0.22 12.87 -1.61
C VAL A 234 -1.07 12.86 -2.88
N ILE A 235 -0.41 12.79 -4.02
CA ILE A 235 -1.03 12.51 -5.31
C ILE A 235 -0.91 11.02 -5.59
N ALA A 236 -2.05 10.38 -5.85
CA ALA A 236 -2.10 9.03 -6.39
C ALA A 236 -2.36 9.09 -7.90
N SER A 237 -1.63 8.26 -8.64
CA SER A 237 -1.73 8.16 -10.09
C SER A 237 -2.02 6.73 -10.54
N PHE A 238 -2.65 6.62 -11.70
CA PHE A 238 -2.72 5.37 -12.47
C PHE A 238 -1.87 5.52 -13.73
N ASP A 239 -0.89 4.64 -13.93
CA ASP A 239 0.08 4.71 -15.05
C ASP A 239 0.67 6.13 -15.23
N GLY A 240 0.97 6.79 -14.10
CA GLY A 240 1.48 8.16 -14.06
C GLY A 240 0.44 9.27 -14.20
N GLU A 241 -0.81 9.00 -14.62
CA GLU A 241 -1.89 10.00 -14.72
C GLU A 241 -2.43 10.36 -13.31
N PRO A 242 -2.28 11.63 -12.85
CA PRO A 242 -2.81 12.07 -11.56
C PRO A 242 -4.32 11.80 -11.46
N THR A 243 -4.69 11.08 -10.40
CA THR A 243 -6.04 10.54 -10.26
C THR A 243 -6.73 11.01 -8.98
N GLY A 244 -6.05 10.95 -7.84
CA GLY A 244 -6.62 11.26 -6.54
C GLY A 244 -5.65 12.05 -5.66
N TYR A 245 -6.23 12.79 -4.72
CA TYR A 245 -5.50 13.48 -3.66
C TYR A 245 -5.84 12.86 -2.33
N PHE A 246 -4.82 12.66 -1.50
CA PHE A 246 -4.93 12.05 -0.18
C PHE A 246 -4.15 12.87 0.84
N GLU A 247 -4.64 12.94 2.06
CA GLU A 247 -3.94 13.51 3.21
C GLU A 247 -3.61 12.36 4.16
N PHE A 248 -2.32 12.07 4.37
CA PHE A 248 -1.88 11.03 5.31
C PHE A 248 -1.51 11.68 6.62
N TYR A 249 -2.03 11.15 7.73
CA TYR A 249 -1.84 11.74 9.04
C TYR A 249 -1.44 10.72 10.12
N TRP A 250 -0.84 11.23 11.19
CA TRP A 250 -0.64 10.50 12.45
C TRP A 250 -1.84 10.72 13.36
N ALA A 251 -2.55 9.65 13.71
CA ALA A 251 -3.87 9.74 14.34
C ALA A 251 -3.80 10.23 15.80
N LYS A 252 -2.67 10.03 16.48
CA LYS A 252 -2.45 10.54 17.84
C LYS A 252 -2.44 12.08 17.85
N GLU A 253 -1.85 12.70 16.86
CA GLU A 253 -1.78 14.16 16.72
C GLU A 253 -3.01 14.77 16.06
N ASP A 254 -3.70 13.99 15.22
CA ASP A 254 -4.87 14.44 14.47
C ASP A 254 -6.06 14.77 15.38
N ARG A 255 -7.01 15.55 14.84
CA ARG A 255 -8.31 15.85 15.47
C ARG A 255 -9.12 14.61 15.85
N LEU A 256 -8.83 13.45 15.25
CA LEU A 256 -9.43 12.16 15.59
C LEU A 256 -8.90 11.59 16.92
N GLY A 257 -7.65 11.89 17.29
CA GLY A 257 -6.96 11.37 18.48
C GLY A 257 -7.77 11.42 19.79
N PRO A 258 -8.47 12.53 20.13
CA PRO A 258 -9.30 12.62 21.34
C PRO A 258 -10.49 11.65 21.40
N TYR A 259 -10.91 11.07 20.26
CA TYR A 259 -12.17 10.32 20.17
C TYR A 259 -11.97 8.80 20.32
N TYR A 260 -10.74 8.33 20.52
CA TYR A 260 -10.42 6.94 20.82
C TYR A 260 -9.11 6.85 21.62
N GLU A 261 -8.58 5.64 21.82
CA GLU A 261 -7.27 5.43 22.44
C GLU A 261 -6.20 5.22 21.34
N PRO A 262 -5.54 6.30 20.88
CA PRO A 262 -4.54 6.20 19.82
C PRO A 262 -3.26 5.54 20.32
N LEU A 263 -2.70 4.66 19.49
CA LEU A 263 -1.33 4.17 19.64
C LEU A 263 -0.38 5.17 18.98
N ASP A 264 0.89 5.12 19.40
CA ASP A 264 1.92 6.04 18.91
C ASP A 264 2.07 6.03 17.39
N TRP A 265 1.81 4.92 16.72
CA TRP A 265 2.02 4.77 15.29
C TRP A 265 0.72 4.54 14.52
N ASP A 266 -0.43 4.85 15.11
CA ASP A 266 -1.68 4.81 14.36
C ASP A 266 -1.63 5.86 13.24
N ARG A 267 -1.94 5.41 12.03
CA ARG A 267 -2.02 6.26 10.84
C ARG A 267 -3.48 6.47 10.47
N GLY A 268 -3.77 7.48 9.70
CA GLY A 268 -5.03 7.58 9.00
C GLY A 268 -4.87 8.34 7.71
N TRP A 269 -5.95 8.40 6.94
CA TRP A 269 -5.97 9.17 5.71
C TRP A 269 -7.34 9.70 5.38
N HIS A 270 -7.37 10.84 4.72
CA HIS A 270 -8.53 11.32 3.97
C HIS A 270 -8.19 11.28 2.48
N GLY A 271 -9.14 10.98 1.59
CA GLY A 271 -8.87 11.14 0.17
C GLY A 271 -10.09 11.42 -0.71
N LEU A 272 -9.79 11.84 -1.93
CA LEU A 272 -10.74 12.13 -3.00
C LEU A 272 -10.22 11.57 -4.33
N ILE A 273 -11.15 11.34 -5.27
CA ILE A 273 -10.82 11.01 -6.66
C ILE A 273 -11.21 12.21 -7.52
N GLY A 274 -10.18 12.93 -7.97
CA GLY A 274 -10.30 14.11 -8.81
C GLY A 274 -10.62 13.75 -10.26
N ASN A 275 -9.84 12.84 -10.83
CA ASN A 275 -9.96 12.47 -12.24
C ASN A 275 -11.17 11.57 -12.49
N THR A 276 -12.14 12.08 -13.23
CA THR A 276 -13.41 11.38 -13.52
C THR A 276 -13.24 10.11 -14.35
N ARG A 277 -12.18 10.01 -15.16
CA ARG A 277 -11.86 8.82 -15.99
C ARG A 277 -11.52 7.59 -15.14
N HIS A 278 -11.16 7.81 -13.88
CA HIS A 278 -10.77 6.75 -12.94
C HIS A 278 -11.79 6.54 -11.82
N LEU A 279 -12.97 7.16 -11.92
CA LEU A 279 -14.10 6.79 -11.08
C LEU A 279 -14.54 5.35 -11.35
N GLY A 280 -15.10 4.72 -10.32
CA GLY A 280 -15.62 3.36 -10.39
C GLY A 280 -15.11 2.50 -9.25
N ARG A 281 -15.93 1.52 -8.85
CA ARG A 281 -15.65 0.70 -7.66
C ARG A 281 -14.30 -0.03 -7.74
N PRO A 282 -13.89 -0.65 -8.87
CA PRO A 282 -12.60 -1.34 -8.94
C PRO A 282 -11.38 -0.44 -8.74
N LYS A 283 -11.30 0.67 -9.48
CA LYS A 283 -10.19 1.63 -9.35
C LYS A 283 -10.18 2.32 -7.97
N THR A 284 -11.35 2.66 -7.44
CA THR A 284 -11.46 3.22 -6.08
C THR A 284 -10.93 2.24 -5.04
N LEU A 285 -11.33 0.96 -5.13
CA LEU A 285 -10.90 -0.05 -4.17
C LEU A 285 -9.40 -0.35 -4.29
N ALA A 286 -8.84 -0.34 -5.50
CA ALA A 286 -7.40 -0.43 -5.71
C ALA A 286 -6.64 0.70 -4.99
N LEU A 287 -7.10 1.96 -5.11
CA LEU A 287 -6.50 3.08 -4.37
C LEU A 287 -6.63 2.90 -2.85
N PHE A 288 -7.81 2.53 -2.33
CA PHE A 288 -8.00 2.26 -0.89
C PHE A 288 -7.01 1.24 -0.35
N ARG A 289 -6.84 0.12 -1.07
CA ARG A 289 -5.93 -0.96 -0.69
C ARG A 289 -4.48 -0.51 -0.79
N SER A 290 -4.08 0.14 -1.89
CA SER A 290 -2.70 0.62 -2.08
C SER A 290 -2.30 1.69 -1.08
N VAL A 291 -3.18 2.64 -0.75
CA VAL A 291 -2.93 3.66 0.28
C VAL A 291 -2.78 3.02 1.65
N THR A 292 -3.69 2.12 2.03
CA THR A 292 -3.63 1.42 3.33
C THR A 292 -2.36 0.57 3.43
N HIS A 293 -2.03 -0.15 2.35
CA HIS A 293 -0.82 -0.94 2.25
C HIS A 293 0.43 -0.07 2.40
N TYR A 294 0.51 1.05 1.68
CA TYR A 294 1.60 2.01 1.81
C TYR A 294 1.78 2.46 3.26
N LEU A 295 0.71 2.85 3.97
CA LEU A 295 0.82 3.32 5.35
C LEU A 295 1.41 2.25 6.29
N PHE A 296 1.10 0.97 6.07
CA PHE A 296 1.72 -0.13 6.82
C PHE A 296 3.18 -0.38 6.45
N LEU A 297 3.59 -0.13 5.20
CA LEU A 297 4.97 -0.28 4.75
C LEU A 297 5.84 0.92 5.11
N ASP A 298 5.24 2.12 5.16
CA ASP A 298 5.93 3.38 5.41
C ASP A 298 6.56 3.41 6.80
N GLU A 299 5.76 3.01 7.80
CA GLU A 299 6.18 2.88 9.18
C GLU A 299 5.86 1.46 9.67
N PRO A 300 6.87 0.58 9.81
CA PRO A 300 6.68 -0.82 10.21
C PRO A 300 6.01 -1.00 11.59
N ARG A 301 6.08 0.01 12.48
CA ARG A 301 5.42 -0.02 13.80
C ARG A 301 3.93 0.27 13.72
N THR A 302 3.41 0.79 12.60
CA THR A 302 1.98 1.03 12.38
C THR A 302 1.21 -0.28 12.45
N GLN A 303 0.38 -0.43 13.50
CA GLN A 303 -0.51 -1.58 13.67
C GLN A 303 -1.94 -1.31 13.18
N ARG A 304 -2.34 -0.03 13.11
CA ARG A 304 -3.70 0.37 12.75
C ARG A 304 -3.71 1.54 11.78
N VAL A 305 -4.60 1.45 10.80
CA VAL A 305 -5.00 2.59 9.97
C VAL A 305 -6.44 2.93 10.29
N VAL A 306 -6.70 4.16 10.75
CA VAL A 306 -8.01 4.62 11.19
C VAL A 306 -8.61 5.65 10.23
N GLY A 307 -9.92 5.86 10.35
CA GLY A 307 -10.61 6.93 9.63
C GLY A 307 -11.98 7.25 10.23
N GLU A 308 -12.55 8.36 9.78
CA GLU A 308 -13.77 8.94 10.35
C GLU A 308 -14.85 9.34 9.32
N PRO A 309 -15.24 8.48 8.37
CA PRO A 309 -16.31 8.82 7.42
C PRO A 309 -17.61 9.23 8.13
N ARG A 310 -18.45 10.03 7.45
CA ARG A 310 -19.81 10.33 7.96
C ARG A 310 -20.56 9.02 8.18
N ALA A 311 -21.18 8.85 9.35
CA ALA A 311 -21.84 7.59 9.73
C ALA A 311 -22.95 7.16 8.75
N ALA A 312 -23.63 8.14 8.14
CA ALA A 312 -24.67 7.91 7.15
C ALA A 312 -24.14 7.60 5.72
N HIS A 313 -22.83 7.76 5.45
CA HIS A 313 -22.28 7.60 4.11
C HIS A 313 -22.03 6.12 3.76
N GLN A 314 -23.11 5.37 3.53
CA GLN A 314 -23.08 3.92 3.31
C GLN A 314 -22.16 3.48 2.15
N LYS A 315 -22.12 4.26 1.06
CA LYS A 315 -21.22 3.99 -0.08
C LYS A 315 -19.75 4.01 0.34
N MET A 316 -19.33 4.99 1.14
CA MET A 316 -17.96 5.08 1.68
C MET A 316 -17.65 3.88 2.59
N LEU A 317 -18.56 3.55 3.50
CA LEU A 317 -18.41 2.40 4.40
C LEU A 317 -18.33 1.06 3.65
N SER A 318 -18.97 0.95 2.47
CA SER A 318 -18.85 -0.24 1.62
C SER A 318 -17.46 -0.44 0.99
N TYR A 319 -16.64 0.62 0.89
CA TYR A 319 -15.26 0.54 0.44
C TYR A 319 -14.33 0.13 1.59
N CYS A 320 -14.55 0.68 2.79
CA CYS A 320 -13.86 0.30 4.02
C CYS A 320 -13.83 -1.23 4.20
N ALA A 321 -14.99 -1.88 4.04
CA ALA A 321 -15.11 -3.33 4.16
C ALA A 321 -14.21 -4.10 3.16
N GLY A 322 -14.04 -3.58 1.94
CA GLY A 322 -13.21 -4.20 0.89
C GLY A 322 -11.70 -4.04 1.09
N ALA A 323 -11.29 -3.24 2.09
CA ALA A 323 -9.91 -3.03 2.52
C ALA A 323 -9.70 -3.42 4.00
N ALA A 324 -10.54 -4.33 4.53
CA ALA A 324 -10.46 -4.85 5.89
C ALA A 324 -10.55 -3.79 7.01
N TYR A 325 -11.31 -2.72 6.80
CA TYR A 325 -11.70 -1.80 7.86
C TYR A 325 -13.00 -2.27 8.52
N ASP A 326 -13.02 -2.29 9.85
CA ASP A 326 -14.23 -2.48 10.64
C ASP A 326 -14.69 -1.15 11.23
N LYS A 327 -16.01 -0.98 11.32
CA LYS A 327 -16.60 0.12 12.09
C LYS A 327 -16.53 -0.24 13.57
N VAL A 328 -15.76 0.53 14.33
CA VAL A 328 -15.54 0.36 15.76
C VAL A 328 -16.71 0.96 16.56
N LYS A 329 -17.03 2.22 16.28
CA LYS A 329 -18.10 2.96 16.96
C LYS A 329 -18.55 4.16 16.13
N GLU A 330 -19.63 4.81 16.56
CA GLU A 330 -19.99 6.14 16.10
C GLU A 330 -19.78 7.17 17.20
N PHE A 331 -19.51 8.41 16.80
CA PHE A 331 -19.33 9.54 17.70
C PHE A 331 -19.65 10.85 16.98
N ASP A 332 -19.76 11.94 17.73
CA ASP A 332 -20.05 13.26 17.17
C ASP A 332 -18.79 14.13 17.15
N PHE A 333 -18.41 14.57 15.95
CA PHE A 333 -17.61 15.78 15.79
C PHE A 333 -18.54 17.00 15.82
N PRO A 334 -18.01 18.21 16.09
CA PRO A 334 -18.81 19.44 16.05
C PRO A 334 -19.61 19.66 14.75
N HIS A 335 -19.11 19.14 13.62
CA HIS A 335 -19.67 19.35 12.28
C HIS A 335 -20.28 18.08 11.64
N LYS A 336 -20.17 16.89 12.27
CA LYS A 336 -20.73 15.63 11.72
C LYS A 336 -20.87 14.53 12.76
N ARG A 337 -21.87 13.65 12.57
CA ARG A 337 -21.87 12.29 13.11
C ARG A 337 -20.89 11.42 12.32
N ALA A 338 -19.81 10.96 12.96
CA ALA A 338 -18.77 10.15 12.36
C ALA A 338 -18.88 8.68 12.76
N ALA A 339 -18.37 7.80 11.90
CA ALA A 339 -18.11 6.40 12.23
C ALA A 339 -16.59 6.21 12.29
N LEU A 340 -16.07 5.84 13.47
CA LEU A 340 -14.68 5.41 13.59
C LEU A 340 -14.54 4.07 12.88
N VAL A 341 -13.69 4.01 11.86
CA VAL A 341 -13.29 2.77 11.20
C VAL A 341 -11.83 2.49 11.51
N CYS A 342 -11.48 1.21 11.68
CA CYS A 342 -10.12 0.76 11.95
C CYS A 342 -9.77 -0.42 11.05
N CYS A 343 -8.60 -0.37 10.41
CA CYS A 343 -7.98 -1.47 9.71
C CYS A 343 -6.78 -1.95 10.51
N GLU A 344 -6.86 -3.17 11.03
CA GLU A 344 -5.76 -3.83 11.74
C GLU A 344 -4.77 -4.43 10.74
N ARG A 345 -3.47 -4.22 10.99
CA ARG A 345 -2.38 -4.69 10.13
C ARG A 345 -2.48 -6.17 9.79
N GLU A 346 -2.58 -7.01 10.81
CA GLU A 346 -2.63 -8.46 10.65
C GLU A 346 -3.80 -8.89 9.76
N ARG A 347 -4.98 -8.31 10.02
CA ARG A 347 -6.20 -8.58 9.26
C ARG A 347 -6.06 -8.13 7.82
N PHE A 348 -5.50 -6.94 7.58
CA PHE A 348 -5.27 -6.42 6.23
C PHE A 348 -4.44 -7.39 5.39
N PHE A 349 -3.27 -7.81 5.89
CA PHE A 349 -2.37 -8.68 5.14
C PHE A 349 -2.89 -10.12 4.99
N ARG A 350 -3.82 -10.55 5.85
CA ARG A 350 -4.47 -11.86 5.76
C ARG A 350 -5.65 -11.88 4.79
N GLU A 351 -6.50 -10.86 4.81
CA GLU A 351 -7.82 -10.89 4.15
C GLU A 351 -7.90 -10.07 2.86
N VAL A 352 -7.06 -9.05 2.67
CA VAL A 352 -7.18 -8.16 1.52
C VAL A 352 -6.54 -8.81 0.28
N PRO A 353 -7.33 -9.10 -0.76
CA PRO A 353 -6.77 -9.48 -2.05
C PRO A 353 -6.08 -8.23 -2.62
N MET A 354 -4.81 -8.42 -2.90
CA MET A 354 -3.86 -7.39 -3.22
C MET A 354 -3.12 -7.82 -4.45
#